data_AF-A0A7C4XTA1-F1
#
_entry.id   AF-A0A7C4XTA1-F1
#
_cell.length_a   1.000
_cell.length_b   1.000
_cell.length_c   1.000
_cell.angle_alpha   90.00
_cell.angle_beta   90.00
_cell.angle_gamma   90.00
#
_symmetry.space_group_name_H-M   'P 1'
#
loop_
_entity.id
_entity.type
_entity.pdbx_description
1 polymer ?
#
loop_
_entity_poly.entity_id
_entity_poly.type
_entity_poly.pdbx_seq_one_letter_code
_entity_poly.pdbx_strand_id
1 'polypeptide(L)'
;MDVVWRNGQLVFFGHAAFPGGITANLLWAASSVFFLLLLLLAEKKQSKFWKMAFMYLYILHMPNASYLFLELKHLVLKDGIADKLSALPVFVFGTLSITGLVLSIAQTYVVATKITPLNKYPQISILMLSALSGWGAILGLMELLSPTGIFYPQVVIEYTMRAPIYLVMVGIAVSFVTTGGTLLTYRIINKRPG
;
A
#
# COMPACT_ATOMS: atom_id res chain seq x y z
N MET A 1 -5.69 -22.64 23.68
CA MET A 1 -6.32 -22.37 22.36
C MET A 1 -7.67 -21.84 22.73
N ASP A 2 -7.81 -20.52 22.74
CA ASP A 2 -8.91 -19.91 23.48
C ASP A 2 -9.91 -19.36 22.46
N VAL A 3 -10.93 -20.17 22.21
CA VAL A 3 -12.06 -19.78 21.37
C VAL A 3 -12.97 -18.92 22.23
N VAL A 4 -13.07 -17.64 21.92
CA VAL A 4 -13.97 -16.73 22.62
C VAL A 4 -15.06 -16.29 21.64
N TRP A 5 -16.30 -16.63 21.98
CA TRP A 5 -17.47 -16.09 21.29
C TRP A 5 -17.68 -14.64 21.73
N ARG A 6 -17.66 -13.71 20.76
CA ARG A 6 -18.06 -12.32 20.96
C ARG A 6 -19.09 -11.94 19.92
N ASN A 7 -20.24 -11.42 20.35
CA ASN A 7 -21.30 -10.87 19.49
C ASN A 7 -21.76 -11.81 18.37
N GLY A 8 -21.89 -13.11 18.65
CA GLY A 8 -22.34 -14.08 17.65
C GLY A 8 -21.31 -14.41 16.56
N GLN A 9 -20.07 -13.93 16.69
CA GLN A 9 -18.96 -14.27 15.82
C GLN A 9 -17.92 -15.08 16.59
N LEU A 10 -17.41 -16.10 15.91
CA LEU A 10 -16.35 -16.95 16.43
C LEU A 10 -15.02 -16.20 16.23
N VAL A 11 -14.55 -15.53 17.28
CA VAL A 11 -13.32 -14.75 17.23
C VAL A 11 -12.17 -15.65 17.68
N PHE A 12 -11.33 -16.05 16.72
CA PHE A 12 -10.09 -16.75 17.00
C PHE A 12 -9.05 -15.74 17.48
N PHE A 13 -8.80 -15.69 18.79
CA PHE A 13 -7.71 -14.89 19.34
C PHE A 13 -6.36 -15.57 19.08
N GLY A 14 -5.51 -14.89 18.31
CA GLY A 14 -4.10 -15.20 18.14
C GLY A 14 -3.81 -16.45 17.30
N HIS A 15 -3.06 -16.28 16.21
CA HIS A 15 -2.49 -17.29 15.29
C HIS A 15 -3.23 -17.55 13.96
N ALA A 16 -4.48 -17.13 13.73
CA ALA A 16 -5.08 -17.29 12.39
C ALA A 16 -4.58 -16.25 11.35
N ALA A 17 -4.01 -15.13 11.79
CA ALA A 17 -3.36 -14.15 10.92
C ALA A 17 -1.95 -14.59 10.44
N PHE A 18 -1.42 -15.68 10.99
CA PHE A 18 -0.02 -16.09 10.81
C PHE A 18 -0.01 -17.61 10.55
N PRO A 19 0.19 -18.10 9.32
CA PRO A 19 0.78 -17.46 8.14
C PRO A 19 -0.23 -16.94 7.10
N GLY A 20 -1.53 -17.17 7.25
CA GLY A 20 -2.54 -16.86 6.22
C GLY A 20 -2.68 -15.36 5.91
N GLY A 21 -2.71 -14.51 6.95
CA GLY A 21 -2.82 -13.05 6.80
C GLY A 21 -1.55 -12.41 6.23
N ILE A 22 -0.37 -12.84 6.70
CA ILE A 22 0.92 -12.38 6.15
C ILE A 22 1.09 -12.78 4.69
N THR A 23 0.73 -14.02 4.35
CA THR A 23 0.82 -14.50 2.97
C THR A 23 -0.10 -13.68 2.08
N ALA A 24 -1.33 -13.40 2.51
CA ALA A 24 -2.24 -12.53 1.76
C ALA A 24 -1.68 -11.12 1.58
N ASN A 25 -1.17 -10.48 2.64
CA ASN A 25 -0.59 -9.13 2.56
C ASN A 25 0.60 -9.07 1.58
N LEU A 26 1.48 -10.07 1.60
CA LEU A 26 2.59 -10.19 0.66
C LEU A 26 2.12 -10.44 -0.76
N LEU A 27 1.11 -11.29 -0.98
CA LEU A 27 0.54 -11.54 -2.31
C LEU A 27 -0.13 -10.28 -2.88
N TRP A 28 -0.86 -9.53 -2.06
CA TRP A 28 -1.47 -8.27 -2.47
C TRP A 28 -0.42 -7.21 -2.80
N ALA A 29 0.66 -7.08 -2.01
CA ALA A 29 1.78 -6.22 -2.36
C ALA A 29 2.53 -6.70 -3.62
N ALA A 30 2.69 -8.01 -3.82
CA ALA A 30 3.30 -8.57 -5.02
C ALA A 30 2.44 -8.31 -6.27
N SER A 31 1.11 -8.31 -6.14
CA SER A 31 0.18 -8.03 -7.24
C SER A 31 0.34 -6.60 -7.79
N SER A 32 0.68 -5.62 -6.95
CA SER A 32 0.95 -4.25 -7.41
C SER A 32 2.23 -4.18 -8.24
N VAL A 33 3.26 -4.97 -7.88
CA VAL A 33 4.49 -5.13 -8.67
C VAL A 33 4.17 -5.78 -10.02
N PHE A 34 3.35 -6.84 -10.02
CA PHE A 34 2.95 -7.52 -11.24
C PHE A 34 2.26 -6.57 -12.23
N PHE A 35 1.27 -5.78 -11.78
CA PHE A 35 0.60 -4.81 -12.66
C PHE A 35 1.52 -3.67 -13.10
N LEU A 36 2.46 -3.25 -12.26
CA LEU A 36 3.49 -2.29 -12.67
C LEU A 36 4.35 -2.85 -13.82
N LEU A 37 4.78 -4.11 -13.75
CA LEU A 37 5.55 -4.73 -14.82
C LEU A 37 4.75 -4.81 -16.12
N LEU A 38 3.47 -5.18 -16.05
CA LEU A 38 2.58 -5.18 -17.22
C LEU A 38 2.40 -3.76 -17.80
N LEU A 39 2.27 -2.76 -16.95
CA LEU A 39 2.18 -1.35 -17.36
C LEU A 39 3.45 -0.89 -18.08
N LEU A 40 4.64 -1.24 -17.56
CA LEU A 40 5.91 -0.92 -18.20
C LEU A 40 6.07 -1.62 -19.56
N LEU A 41 5.62 -2.87 -19.68
CA LEU A 41 5.61 -3.61 -20.94
C LEU A 41 4.67 -2.95 -21.96
N ALA A 42 3.49 -2.49 -21.54
CA ALA A 42 2.55 -1.79 -22.40
C ALA A 42 3.08 -0.41 -22.85
N GLU A 43 3.76 0.33 -21.95
CA GLU A 43 4.44 1.59 -22.28
C GLU A 43 5.53 1.36 -23.32
N LYS A 44 6.37 0.33 -23.15
CA LYS A 44 7.42 -0.03 -24.13
C LYS A 44 6.84 -0.38 -25.50
N LYS A 45 5.69 -1.07 -25.54
CA LYS A 45 4.99 -1.45 -26.79
C LYS A 45 4.12 -0.32 -27.35
N GLN A 46 4.05 0.84 -26.70
CA GLN A 46 3.21 1.99 -27.07
C GLN A 46 1.73 1.64 -27.29
N SER A 47 1.23 0.58 -26.64
CA SER A 47 -0.18 0.19 -26.77
C SER A 47 -1.07 1.04 -25.86
N LYS A 48 -1.84 1.96 -26.45
CA LYS A 48 -2.70 2.89 -25.69
C LYS A 48 -3.75 2.15 -24.85
N PHE A 49 -4.43 1.16 -25.43
CA PHE A 49 -5.48 0.39 -24.75
C PHE A 49 -4.93 -0.36 -23.52
N TRP A 50 -3.90 -1.17 -23.72
CA TRP A 50 -3.30 -1.96 -22.64
C TRP A 50 -2.64 -1.08 -21.58
N LYS A 51 -2.06 0.05 -21.97
CA LYS A 51 -1.53 1.02 -21.01
C LYS A 51 -2.62 1.53 -20.07
N MET A 52 -3.76 1.95 -20.60
CA MET A 52 -4.86 2.43 -19.76
C MET A 52 -5.39 1.33 -18.83
N ALA A 53 -5.56 0.12 -19.36
CA ALA A 53 -6.03 -1.02 -18.57
C ALA A 53 -5.06 -1.35 -17.41
N PHE A 54 -3.76 -1.47 -17.68
CA PHE A 54 -2.77 -1.77 -16.65
C PHE A 54 -2.50 -0.60 -15.72
N MET A 55 -2.66 0.66 -16.17
CA MET A 55 -2.57 1.82 -15.28
C MET A 55 -3.72 1.83 -14.28
N TYR A 56 -4.95 1.51 -14.72
CA TYR A 56 -6.10 1.36 -13.84
C TYR A 56 -5.88 0.25 -12.80
N LEU A 57 -5.48 -0.94 -13.24
CA LEU A 57 -5.18 -2.07 -12.34
C LEU A 57 -4.02 -1.77 -11.38
N TYR A 58 -2.98 -1.09 -11.86
CA TYR A 58 -1.89 -0.64 -10.99
C TYR A 58 -2.37 0.34 -9.92
N ILE A 59 -3.17 1.36 -10.28
CA ILE A 59 -3.70 2.35 -9.31
C ILE A 59 -4.56 1.67 -8.25
N LEU A 60 -5.32 0.64 -8.61
CA LEU A 60 -6.11 -0.13 -7.65
C LEU A 60 -5.26 -0.94 -6.68
N HIS A 61 -4.13 -1.47 -7.14
CA HIS A 61 -3.29 -2.38 -6.35
C HIS A 61 -2.13 -1.70 -5.63
N MET A 62 -1.65 -0.55 -6.09
CA MET A 62 -0.54 0.18 -5.47
C MET A 62 -0.73 0.48 -3.97
N PRO A 63 -1.94 0.73 -3.43
CA PRO A 63 -2.11 0.97 -2.01
C PRO A 63 -1.72 -0.23 -1.13
N ASN A 64 -1.68 -1.45 -1.67
CA ASN A 64 -1.30 -2.65 -0.92
C ASN A 64 0.15 -2.60 -0.42
N ALA A 65 1.06 -1.92 -1.14
CA ALA A 65 2.42 -1.71 -0.65
C ALA A 65 2.46 -0.75 0.55
N SER A 66 1.66 0.32 0.51
CA SER A 66 1.49 1.25 1.64
C SER A 66 0.73 0.62 2.80
N TYR A 67 -0.21 -0.30 2.54
CA TYR A 67 -0.85 -1.09 3.58
C TYR A 67 0.15 -2.03 4.27
N LEU A 68 1.02 -2.68 3.49
CA LEU A 68 2.09 -3.51 4.03
C LEU A 68 3.05 -2.71 4.93
N PHE A 69 3.30 -1.43 4.60
CA PHE A 69 4.01 -0.51 5.50
C PHE A 69 3.29 -0.35 6.86
N LEU A 70 1.96 -0.22 6.83
CA LEU A 70 1.12 -0.04 8.02
C LEU A 70 1.00 -1.26 8.92
N GLU A 71 1.57 -2.41 8.55
CA GLU A 71 1.77 -3.54 9.46
C GLU A 71 2.62 -3.18 10.69
N LEU A 72 3.30 -2.02 10.67
CA LEU A 72 4.00 -1.41 11.80
C LEU A 72 3.05 -1.18 12.99
N LYS A 73 1.75 -1.06 12.73
CA LYS A 73 0.71 -0.94 13.76
C LYS A 73 0.79 -2.08 14.79
N HIS A 74 1.15 -3.29 14.36
CA HIS A 74 1.29 -4.45 15.24
C HIS A 74 2.47 -4.33 16.21
N LEU A 75 3.45 -3.47 15.92
CA LEU A 75 4.59 -3.19 16.79
C LEU A 75 4.36 -1.98 17.71
N VAL A 76 3.56 -1.02 17.26
CA VAL A 76 3.35 0.27 17.94
C VAL A 76 2.10 0.23 18.82
N LEU A 77 1.06 -0.46 18.39
CA LEU A 77 -0.19 -0.61 19.11
C LEU A 77 -0.15 -1.87 19.96
N LYS A 78 -0.68 -1.77 21.19
CA LYS A 78 -0.93 -2.95 22.02
C LYS A 78 -2.22 -3.62 21.55
N ASP A 79 -2.10 -4.49 20.57
CA ASP A 79 -3.21 -5.19 19.92
C ASP A 79 -3.21 -6.70 20.17
N GLY A 80 -2.31 -7.18 21.03
CA GLY A 80 -2.15 -8.59 21.38
C GLY A 80 -1.29 -9.39 20.41
N ILE A 81 -0.81 -8.78 19.30
CA ILE A 81 -0.11 -9.50 18.23
C ILE A 81 1.42 -9.45 18.43
N ALA A 82 1.99 -8.30 18.80
CA ALA A 82 3.40 -8.19 19.20
C ALA A 82 3.62 -7.61 20.61
N ASP A 83 2.58 -7.63 21.45
CA ASP A 83 2.58 -7.04 22.81
C ASP A 83 3.69 -7.56 23.71
N LYS A 84 4.00 -8.85 23.57
CA LYS A 84 5.26 -9.40 24.07
C LYS A 84 6.26 -9.13 22.97
N LEU A 85 7.10 -8.09 23.15
CA LEU A 85 8.25 -7.70 22.30
C LEU A 85 9.28 -8.83 22.14
N SER A 86 8.79 -9.98 21.71
CA SER A 86 9.56 -11.15 21.35
C SER A 86 10.21 -10.85 20.01
N ALA A 87 11.45 -11.29 19.85
CA ALA A 87 12.28 -10.90 18.71
C ALA A 87 11.63 -11.27 17.35
N LEU A 88 10.84 -12.35 17.30
CA LEU A 88 10.25 -12.85 16.07
C LEU A 88 9.13 -11.94 15.50
N PRO A 89 8.05 -11.58 16.23
CA PRO A 89 7.07 -10.60 15.76
C PRO A 89 7.70 -9.25 15.39
N VAL A 90 8.64 -8.76 16.19
CA VAL A 90 9.37 -7.51 15.89
C VAL A 90 10.09 -7.60 14.55
N PHE A 91 10.83 -8.69 14.33
CA PHE A 91 11.53 -8.92 13.08
C PHE A 91 10.56 -9.04 11.89
N VAL A 92 9.47 -9.79 12.03
CA VAL A 92 8.53 -10.04 10.94
C VAL A 92 7.78 -8.77 10.55
N PHE A 93 7.09 -8.12 11.48
CA PHE A 93 6.33 -6.90 11.16
C PHE A 93 7.25 -5.74 10.80
N GLY A 94 8.42 -5.63 11.42
CA GLY A 94 9.43 -4.64 11.04
C GLY A 94 9.90 -4.84 9.58
N THR A 95 10.17 -6.08 9.19
CA THR A 95 10.58 -6.42 7.82
C THR A 95 9.45 -6.16 6.82
N LEU A 96 8.21 -6.55 7.14
CA LEU A 96 7.05 -6.28 6.29
C LEU A 96 6.87 -4.77 6.10
N SER A 97 6.97 -3.99 7.17
CA SER A 97 6.83 -2.54 7.12
C SER A 97 7.90 -1.87 6.26
N ILE A 98 9.17 -2.22 6.47
CA ILE A 98 10.28 -1.69 5.67
C ILE A 98 10.09 -2.08 4.20
N THR A 99 9.72 -3.33 3.93
CA THR A 99 9.45 -3.82 2.58
C THR A 99 8.32 -3.04 1.91
N GLY A 100 7.20 -2.85 2.60
CA GLY A 100 6.07 -2.06 2.11
C GLY A 100 6.47 -0.62 1.77
N LEU A 101 7.23 0.03 2.65
CA LEU A 101 7.71 1.40 2.42
C LEU A 101 8.65 1.48 1.20
N VAL A 102 9.63 0.59 1.11
CA VAL A 102 10.57 0.53 -0.02
C VAL A 102 9.84 0.26 -1.33
N LEU A 103 8.88 -0.67 -1.34
CA LEU A 103 8.05 -0.94 -2.52
C LEU A 103 7.23 0.28 -2.92
N SER A 104 6.53 0.94 -1.99
CA SER A 104 5.76 2.15 -2.29
C SER A 104 6.63 3.25 -2.90
N ILE A 105 7.82 3.49 -2.34
CA ILE A 105 8.77 4.48 -2.87
C ILE A 105 9.26 4.08 -4.26
N ALA A 106 9.69 2.84 -4.44
CA ALA A 106 10.24 2.35 -5.71
C ALA A 106 9.19 2.37 -6.82
N GLN A 107 7.98 1.87 -6.56
CA GLN A 107 6.88 1.87 -7.52
C GLN A 107 6.48 3.29 -7.91
N THR A 108 6.33 4.19 -6.93
CA THR A 108 5.99 5.60 -7.19
C THR A 108 7.06 6.28 -8.03
N TYR A 109 8.34 6.08 -7.69
CA TYR A 109 9.47 6.60 -8.48
C TYR A 109 9.44 6.08 -9.93
N VAL A 110 9.29 4.78 -10.12
CA VAL A 110 9.28 4.16 -11.45
C VAL A 110 8.12 4.69 -12.28
N VAL A 111 6.90 4.72 -11.73
CA VAL A 111 5.73 5.21 -12.45
C VAL A 111 5.87 6.69 -12.81
N ALA A 112 6.28 7.52 -11.85
CA ALA A 112 6.43 8.95 -12.06
C ALA A 112 7.57 9.32 -13.03
N THR A 113 8.50 8.42 -13.33
CA THR A 113 9.64 8.71 -14.23
C THR A 113 9.59 7.96 -15.56
N LYS A 114 8.91 6.81 -15.63
CA LYS A 114 8.90 5.94 -16.80
C LYS A 114 7.59 5.92 -17.57
N ILE A 115 6.48 6.32 -16.96
CA ILE A 115 5.15 6.24 -17.60
C ILE A 115 4.75 7.60 -18.16
N THR A 116 4.48 7.67 -19.46
CA THR A 116 3.93 8.86 -20.12
C THR A 116 2.40 8.90 -19.92
N PRO A 117 1.79 10.02 -19.48
CA PRO A 117 2.36 11.36 -19.35
C PRO A 117 2.86 11.73 -17.94
N LEU A 118 2.86 10.80 -16.98
CA LEU A 118 3.22 11.09 -15.58
C LEU A 118 4.66 11.60 -15.43
N ASN A 119 5.57 11.14 -16.31
CA ASN A 119 6.94 11.63 -16.38
C ASN A 119 7.11 13.09 -16.84
N LYS A 120 6.06 13.77 -17.32
CA LYS A 120 6.13 15.19 -17.72
C LYS A 120 6.33 16.10 -16.50
N TYR A 121 5.69 15.78 -15.39
CA TYR A 121 5.78 16.52 -14.14
C TYR A 121 5.99 15.55 -12.97
N PRO A 122 7.18 14.92 -12.89
CA PRO A 122 7.40 13.78 -12.01
C PRO A 122 7.15 14.12 -10.54
N GLN A 123 7.47 15.34 -10.10
CA GLN A 123 7.24 15.79 -8.72
C GLN A 123 5.74 15.85 -8.37
N ILE A 124 4.90 16.34 -9.29
CA ILE A 124 3.44 16.38 -9.11
C ILE A 124 2.89 14.96 -9.11
N SER A 125 3.36 14.12 -10.04
CA SER A 125 2.96 12.71 -10.08
C SER A 125 3.37 11.95 -8.82
N ILE A 126 4.56 12.19 -8.27
CA ILE A 126 4.99 11.61 -6.99
C ILE A 126 4.03 11.99 -5.87
N LEU A 127 3.65 13.27 -5.76
CA LEU A 127 2.71 13.75 -4.74
C LEU A 127 1.34 13.05 -4.89
N MET A 128 0.78 13.04 -6.10
CA MET A 128 -0.54 12.47 -6.35
C MET A 128 -0.57 10.95 -6.14
N LEU A 129 0.44 10.23 -6.63
CA LEU A 129 0.55 8.79 -6.45
C LEU A 129 0.74 8.43 -4.97
N SER A 130 1.58 9.17 -4.24
CA SER A 130 1.76 8.96 -2.79
C SER A 130 0.47 9.20 -2.02
N ALA A 131 -0.30 10.24 -2.37
CA ALA A 131 -1.61 10.53 -1.80
C ALA A 131 -2.62 9.40 -2.07
N LEU A 132 -2.70 8.91 -3.30
CA LEU A 132 -3.58 7.78 -3.67
C LEU A 132 -3.18 6.50 -2.92
N SER A 133 -1.87 6.23 -2.80
CA SER A 133 -1.36 5.06 -2.08
C SER A 133 -1.68 5.13 -0.58
N GLY A 134 -1.41 6.28 0.05
CA GLY A 134 -1.70 6.51 1.46
C GLY A 134 -3.20 6.45 1.76
N TRP A 135 -4.02 7.01 0.87
CA TRP A 135 -5.48 6.94 0.97
C TRP A 135 -6.00 5.51 0.87
N GLY A 136 -5.60 4.76 -0.17
CA GLY A 136 -6.04 3.37 -0.34
C GLY A 136 -5.56 2.46 0.80
N ALA A 137 -4.41 2.74 1.40
CA ALA A 137 -3.92 1.99 2.56
C ALA A 137 -4.81 2.19 3.80
N ILE A 138 -5.36 3.40 4.02
CA ILE A 138 -6.39 3.62 5.06
C ILE A 138 -7.62 2.77 4.78
N LEU A 139 -8.11 2.77 3.54
CA LEU A 139 -9.28 1.97 3.18
C LEU A 139 -9.03 0.48 3.44
N GLY A 140 -7.81 0.00 3.17
CA GLY A 140 -7.38 -1.34 3.57
C GLY A 140 -7.42 -1.57 5.08
N LEU A 141 -7.05 -0.58 5.91
CA LEU A 141 -7.17 -0.65 7.37
C LEU A 141 -8.62 -0.67 7.85
N MET A 142 -9.55 -0.10 7.08
CA MET A 142 -10.99 -0.15 7.34
C MET A 142 -11.63 -1.46 6.84
N GLU A 143 -10.83 -2.49 6.59
CA GLU A 143 -11.26 -3.81 6.10
C GLU A 143 -12.07 -3.75 4.81
N LEU A 144 -11.75 -2.79 3.93
CA LEU A 144 -12.23 -2.77 2.54
C LEU A 144 -11.48 -3.83 1.72
N LEU A 145 -11.41 -5.06 2.24
CA LEU A 145 -10.92 -6.29 1.63
C LEU A 145 -12.02 -6.99 0.82
N SER A 146 -13.13 -6.30 0.53
CA SER A 146 -14.17 -6.85 -0.33
C SER A 146 -13.85 -6.52 -1.80
N PRO A 147 -13.97 -7.48 -2.74
CA PRO A 147 -13.93 -7.23 -4.18
C PRO A 147 -14.81 -6.04 -4.60
N THR A 148 -15.82 -5.72 -3.79
CA THR A 148 -16.73 -4.60 -3.93
C THR A 148 -16.02 -3.25 -4.04
N GLY A 149 -14.93 -3.01 -3.30
CA GLY A 149 -14.15 -1.76 -3.42
C GLY A 149 -13.42 -1.61 -4.75
N ILE A 150 -13.04 -2.74 -5.36
CA ILE A 150 -12.34 -2.81 -6.64
C ILE A 150 -13.32 -2.58 -7.79
N PHE A 151 -14.53 -3.16 -7.70
CA PHE A 151 -15.53 -3.12 -8.78
C PHE A 151 -16.55 -1.97 -8.66
N TYR A 152 -16.72 -1.36 -7.50
CA TYR A 152 -17.72 -0.32 -7.25
C TYR A 152 -17.10 0.92 -6.58
N PRO A 153 -16.59 1.89 -7.37
CA PRO A 153 -15.90 3.08 -6.85
C PRO A 153 -16.80 3.96 -5.96
N GLN A 154 -18.12 3.88 -6.07
CA GLN A 154 -19.04 4.57 -5.14
C GLN A 154 -18.88 4.08 -3.70
N VAL A 155 -18.55 2.81 -3.48
CA VAL A 155 -18.30 2.25 -2.13
C VAL A 155 -17.06 2.89 -1.53
N VAL A 156 -16.03 3.12 -2.35
CA VAL A 156 -14.81 3.83 -1.92
C VAL A 156 -15.13 5.23 -1.39
N ILE A 157 -16.06 5.95 -2.03
CA ILE A 157 -16.50 7.29 -1.58
C ILE A 157 -17.25 7.21 -0.25
N GLU A 158 -18.17 6.26 -0.10
CA GLU A 158 -18.94 6.09 1.14
C GLU A 158 -18.05 5.80 2.35
N TYR A 159 -17.06 4.91 2.18
CA TYR A 159 -16.09 4.61 3.23
C TYR A 159 -15.16 5.78 3.50
N THR A 160 -14.80 6.53 2.46
CA THR A 160 -14.02 7.76 2.60
C THR A 160 -14.72 8.77 3.50
N MET A 161 -16.02 8.96 3.31
CA MET A 161 -16.82 9.88 4.13
C MET A 161 -17.02 9.40 5.57
N ARG A 162 -16.85 8.10 5.82
CA ARG A 162 -16.96 7.47 7.14
C ARG A 162 -15.61 7.26 7.83
N ALA A 163 -14.50 7.59 7.16
CA ALA A 163 -13.18 7.39 7.71
C ALA A 163 -12.99 8.26 8.97
N PRO A 164 -12.71 7.66 10.13
CA PRO A 164 -12.48 8.44 11.34
C PRO A 164 -11.23 9.31 11.17
N ILE A 165 -11.25 10.49 11.79
CA ILE A 165 -10.22 11.53 11.58
C ILE A 165 -8.79 11.03 11.84
N TYR A 166 -8.60 10.13 12.81
CA TYR A 166 -7.28 9.58 13.11
C TYR A 166 -6.73 8.73 11.96
N LEU A 167 -7.57 7.97 11.25
CA LEU A 167 -7.16 7.23 10.07
C LEU A 167 -6.83 8.17 8.92
N VAL A 168 -7.61 9.24 8.73
CA VAL A 168 -7.29 10.29 7.74
C VAL A 168 -5.91 10.88 8.01
N MET A 169 -5.59 11.20 9.27
CA MET A 169 -4.26 11.67 9.66
C MET A 169 -3.15 10.65 9.37
N VAL A 170 -3.42 9.35 9.59
CA VAL A 170 -2.47 8.27 9.25
C VAL A 170 -2.18 8.24 7.74
N GLY A 171 -3.19 8.29 6.87
CA GLY A 171 -2.94 8.28 5.42
C GLY A 171 -2.26 9.56 4.94
N ILE A 172 -2.54 10.71 5.54
CA ILE A 172 -1.77 11.94 5.29
C ILE A 172 -0.29 11.71 5.65
N ALA A 173 -0.01 11.17 6.83
CA ALA A 173 1.36 10.87 7.26
C ALA A 173 2.06 9.89 6.32
N VAL A 174 1.41 8.78 5.94
CA VAL A 174 1.95 7.82 4.97
C VAL A 174 2.23 8.48 3.62
N SER A 175 1.33 9.36 3.16
CA SER A 175 1.48 10.11 1.91
C SER A 175 2.70 11.04 1.96
N PHE A 176 2.93 11.72 3.08
CA PHE A 176 4.11 12.57 3.26
C PHE A 176 5.41 11.76 3.33
N VAL A 177 5.42 10.66 4.07
CA VAL A 177 6.59 9.77 4.18
C VAL A 177 6.98 9.21 2.82
N THR A 178 6.01 8.69 2.07
CA THR A 178 6.23 8.15 0.72
C THR A 178 6.62 9.24 -0.28
N THR A 179 5.99 10.42 -0.22
CA THR A 179 6.37 11.57 -1.06
C THR A 179 7.81 12.00 -0.79
N GLY A 180 8.17 12.21 0.48
CA GLY A 180 9.51 12.64 0.89
C GLY A 180 10.58 11.63 0.50
N GLY A 181 10.34 10.34 0.78
CA GLY A 181 11.22 9.26 0.37
C GLY A 181 11.42 9.20 -1.15
N THR A 182 10.32 9.28 -1.91
CA THR A 182 10.37 9.22 -3.37
C THR A 182 11.06 10.45 -3.99
N LEU A 183 10.82 11.65 -3.47
CA LEU A 183 11.51 12.86 -3.92
C LEU A 183 13.00 12.82 -3.59
N LEU A 184 13.38 12.27 -2.44
CA LEU A 184 14.79 12.05 -2.08
C LEU A 184 15.44 11.07 -3.06
N THR A 185 14.82 9.91 -3.30
CA THR A 185 15.28 8.93 -4.30
C THR A 185 15.40 9.56 -5.69
N TYR A 186 14.40 10.33 -6.10
CA TYR A 186 14.41 11.05 -7.38
C TYR A 186 15.60 12.01 -7.48
N ARG A 187 15.90 12.77 -6.41
CA ARG A 187 17.05 13.69 -6.38
C ARG A 187 18.38 12.94 -6.40
N ILE A 188 18.51 11.84 -5.65
CA ILE A 188 19.75 11.06 -5.59
C ILE A 188 20.05 10.43 -6.95
N ILE A 189 19.07 9.77 -7.57
CA ILE A 189 19.28 9.04 -8.83
C ILE A 189 19.47 10.01 -10.01
N ASN A 190 18.76 11.14 -10.03
CA ASN A 190 18.83 12.09 -11.15
C ASN A 190 19.86 13.21 -10.97
N LYS A 191 20.60 13.24 -9.85
CA LYS A 191 21.79 14.09 -9.74
C LYS A 191 22.84 13.57 -10.73
N ARG A 192 22.99 14.27 -11.86
CA ARG A 192 24.10 14.01 -12.78
C ARG A 192 25.42 14.26 -12.03
N PRO A 193 26.41 13.35 -12.07
CA PRO A 193 27.79 13.76 -11.83
C PRO A 193 28.12 14.78 -12.92
N GLY A 194 28.36 16.03 -12.51
CA GLY A 194 28.92 17.06 -13.36
C GLY A 194 30.38 16.79 -13.66
#